data_AF-A0A660W7G1-F1
#
_entry.id   AF-A0A660W7G1-F1
#
_cell.length_a   1.000
_cell.length_b   1.000
_cell.length_c   1.000
_cell.angle_alpha   90.00
_cell.angle_beta   90.00
_cell.angle_gamma   90.00
#
_symmetry.space_group_name_H-M   'P 1'
#
loop_
_entity.id
_entity.type
_entity.pdbx_description
1 polymer ?
#
loop_
_entity_poly.entity_id
_entity_poly.type
_entity_poly.pdbx_seq_one_letter_code
_entity_poly.pdbx_strand_id
1 'polypeptide(L)'
;MIRGALFDLRGQRSLKTFLILAVLFVAAVVVVNLVAGVFALFFDIAVLAAGIVVRLTCDIVFLPPYVRAKRAPVPFHAAEAEGGRLEIVNGVPVLSLTGANRRMGRQAGILVKDQLQFLMKNFLHFVFRNPARRTAALEKARSLERHIPGQYLEELHGISETAGA
;
A
#
# COMPACT_ATOMS: atom_id res chain seq x y z
N MET A 1 -40.95 57.82 60.84
CA MET A 1 -39.77 57.86 59.95
C MET A 1 -39.07 56.48 59.84
N ILE A 2 -39.81 55.36 59.79
CA ILE A 2 -39.25 53.98 59.87
C ILE A 2 -39.61 53.12 58.63
N ARG A 3 -40.45 53.61 57.70
CA ARG A 3 -40.88 52.84 56.52
C ARG A 3 -39.87 52.78 55.36
N GLY A 4 -38.76 53.53 55.42
CA GLY A 4 -37.76 53.59 54.35
C GLY A 4 -36.68 52.49 54.38
N ALA A 5 -36.37 51.91 55.55
CA ALA A 5 -35.27 50.96 55.70
C ALA A 5 -35.64 49.49 55.35
N LEU A 6 -36.94 49.17 55.30
CA LEU A 6 -37.40 47.80 55.01
C LEU A 6 -37.46 47.47 53.50
N PHE A 7 -37.46 48.49 52.64
CA PHE A 7 -37.53 48.30 51.18
C PHE A 7 -36.16 47.95 50.56
N ASP A 8 -35.07 48.34 51.22
CA ASP A 8 -33.69 48.10 50.77
C ASP A 8 -33.25 46.63 50.99
N LEU A 9 -33.69 46.01 52.08
CA LEU A 9 -33.34 44.61 52.42
C LEU A 9 -33.97 43.56 51.47
N ARG A 10 -35.08 43.89 50.78
CA ARG A 10 -35.72 42.99 49.79
C ARG A 10 -35.00 43.02 48.44
N GLY A 11 -34.52 44.19 48.00
CA GLY A 11 -33.72 44.34 46.79
C GLY A 11 -32.36 43.64 46.91
N GLN A 12 -31.72 43.75 48.07
CA GLN A 12 -30.41 43.14 48.32
C GLN A 12 -30.44 41.59 48.32
N ARG A 13 -31.55 40.97 48.75
CA ARG A 13 -31.75 39.50 48.64
C ARG A 13 -31.98 39.07 47.20
N SER A 14 -32.75 39.82 46.42
CA SER A 14 -33.01 39.54 45.00
C SER A 14 -31.71 39.60 44.17
N LEU A 15 -30.85 40.58 44.44
CA LEU A 15 -29.56 40.74 43.76
C LEU A 15 -28.59 39.57 44.04
N LYS A 16 -28.51 39.11 45.30
CA LYS A 16 -27.67 37.96 45.68
C LYS A 16 -28.13 36.68 44.99
N THR A 17 -29.43 36.43 44.95
CA THR A 17 -29.99 35.26 44.25
C THR A 17 -29.71 35.32 42.75
N PHE A 18 -29.84 36.50 42.13
CA PHE A 18 -29.52 36.69 40.73
C PHE A 18 -28.04 36.44 40.43
N LEU A 19 -27.14 36.95 41.27
CA LEU A 19 -25.71 36.75 41.13
C LEU A 19 -25.31 35.26 41.26
N ILE A 20 -25.90 34.55 42.22
CA ILE A 20 -25.67 33.11 42.40
C ILE A 20 -26.14 32.32 41.17
N LEU A 21 -27.34 32.63 40.65
CA LEU A 21 -27.87 31.98 39.45
C LEU A 21 -27.01 32.28 38.21
N ALA A 22 -26.52 33.52 38.05
CA ALA A 22 -25.64 33.88 36.95
C ALA A 22 -24.30 33.13 37.03
N VAL A 23 -23.69 33.02 38.21
CA VAL A 23 -22.44 32.26 38.41
C VAL A 23 -22.66 30.77 38.12
N LEU A 24 -23.77 30.19 38.60
CA LEU A 24 -24.10 28.79 38.31
C LEU A 24 -24.33 28.54 36.83
N PHE A 25 -25.00 29.46 36.13
CA PHE A 25 -25.23 29.37 34.69
C PHE A 25 -23.90 29.42 33.91
N VAL A 26 -23.02 30.37 34.23
CA VAL A 26 -21.69 30.47 33.61
C VAL A 26 -20.87 29.21 33.89
N ALA A 27 -20.87 28.72 35.13
CA ALA A 27 -20.18 27.47 35.48
C ALA A 27 -20.72 26.28 34.69
N ALA A 28 -22.04 26.16 34.55
CA ALA A 28 -22.67 25.10 33.75
C ALA A 28 -22.27 25.19 32.26
N VAL A 29 -22.29 26.38 31.66
CA VAL A 29 -21.87 26.60 30.27
C VAL A 29 -20.39 26.24 30.07
N VAL A 30 -19.52 26.61 31.01
CA VAL A 30 -18.10 26.24 30.97
C VAL A 30 -17.91 24.73 31.04
N VAL A 31 -18.62 24.04 31.93
CA VAL A 31 -18.55 22.57 32.06
C VAL A 31 -19.04 21.89 30.78
N VAL A 32 -20.17 22.32 30.19
CA VAL A 32 -20.68 21.74 28.94
C VAL A 32 -19.67 21.91 27.79
N ASN A 33 -19.08 23.10 27.65
CA ASN A 33 -18.07 23.36 26.61
C ASN A 33 -16.79 22.54 26.83
N LEU A 34 -16.34 22.39 28.09
CA LEU A 34 -15.18 21.57 28.43
C LEU A 34 -15.42 20.10 28.06
N VAL A 35 -16.59 19.57 28.42
CA VAL A 35 -16.98 18.19 28.12
C VAL A 35 -17.06 17.97 26.61
N ALA A 36 -17.71 18.88 25.87
CA ALA A 36 -17.79 18.81 24.42
C ALA A 36 -16.40 18.83 23.75
N GLY A 37 -15.49 19.68 24.23
CA GLY A 37 -14.12 19.76 23.73
C GLY A 37 -13.32 18.47 23.97
N VAL A 38 -13.48 17.85 25.15
CA VAL A 38 -12.86 16.57 25.47
C VAL A 38 -13.39 15.46 24.55
N PHE A 39 -14.70 15.39 24.32
CA PHE A 39 -15.30 14.40 23.40
C PHE A 39 -14.81 14.56 21.96
N ALA A 40 -14.69 15.79 21.46
CA ALA A 40 -14.15 16.06 20.13
C ALA A 40 -12.70 15.54 19.99
N LEU A 41 -11.87 15.79 21.01
CA LEU A 41 -10.48 15.32 21.02
C LEU A 41 -10.37 13.78 21.04
N PHE A 42 -11.24 13.09 21.79
CA PHE A 42 -11.29 11.63 21.76
C PHE A 42 -11.75 11.08 20.40
N PHE A 43 -12.71 11.73 19.76
CA PHE A 43 -13.19 11.33 18.44
C PHE A 43 -12.09 11.45 17.38
N ASP A 44 -11.35 12.55 17.37
CA ASP A 44 -10.23 12.76 16.42
C ASP A 44 -9.12 11.72 16.62
N ILE A 45 -8.76 11.42 17.88
CA ILE A 45 -7.78 10.37 18.19
C ILE A 45 -8.27 8.99 17.71
N ALA A 46 -9.55 8.67 17.89
CA ALA A 46 -10.11 7.40 17.45
C ALA A 46 -10.09 7.26 15.92
N VAL A 47 -10.42 8.32 15.18
CA VAL A 47 -10.35 8.33 13.71
C VAL A 47 -8.90 8.17 13.23
N LEU A 48 -7.96 8.88 13.86
CA LEU A 48 -6.55 8.79 13.52
C LEU A 48 -5.98 7.39 13.83
N ALA A 49 -6.33 6.80 14.98
CA ALA A 49 -5.96 5.45 15.34
C ALA A 49 -6.55 4.42 14.36
N ALA A 50 -7.82 4.55 13.99
CA ALA A 50 -8.46 3.70 12.98
C ALA A 50 -7.74 3.82 11.62
N GLY A 51 -7.37 5.03 11.21
CA GLY A 51 -6.59 5.27 9.99
C GLY A 51 -5.21 4.62 10.03
N ILE A 52 -4.50 4.69 11.16
CA ILE A 52 -3.21 4.00 11.36
C ILE A 52 -3.39 2.49 11.31
N VAL A 53 -4.41 1.94 11.97
CA VAL A 53 -4.69 0.49 11.96
C VAL A 53 -5.02 0.00 10.56
N VAL A 54 -5.86 0.73 9.81
CA VAL A 54 -6.16 0.42 8.41
C VAL A 54 -4.89 0.46 7.55
N ARG A 55 -4.03 1.47 7.73
CA ARG A 55 -2.77 1.56 6.99
C ARG A 55 -1.80 0.43 7.34
N LEU A 56 -1.62 0.13 8.62
CA LEU A 56 -0.76 -0.97 9.09
C LEU A 56 -1.30 -2.33 8.65
N THR A 57 -2.61 -2.55 8.70
CA THR A 57 -3.21 -3.80 8.20
C THR A 57 -3.12 -3.90 6.68
N CYS A 58 -3.30 -2.80 5.94
CA CYS A 58 -2.97 -2.75 4.52
C CYS A 58 -1.51 -3.12 4.31
N ASP A 59 -0.55 -2.46 4.95
CA ASP A 59 0.88 -2.72 4.75
C ASP A 59 1.29 -4.16 5.16
N ILE A 60 0.70 -4.75 6.20
CA ILE A 60 0.98 -6.13 6.63
C ILE A 60 0.33 -7.16 5.70
N VAL A 61 -0.89 -6.91 5.22
CA VAL A 61 -1.60 -7.80 4.28
C VAL A 61 -1.06 -7.64 2.84
N PHE A 62 -0.56 -6.45 2.50
CA PHE A 62 0.05 -6.12 1.21
C PHE A 62 1.57 -6.19 1.21
N LEU A 63 2.21 -6.55 2.33
CA LEU A 63 3.64 -6.88 2.35
C LEU A 63 3.85 -7.92 1.25
N PRO A 64 4.51 -7.56 0.14
CA PRO A 64 4.62 -8.45 -0.98
C PRO A 64 5.28 -9.74 -0.49
N PRO A 65 4.83 -10.94 -0.91
CA PRO A 65 5.41 -12.22 -0.48
C PRO A 65 6.91 -12.38 -0.82
N TYR A 66 7.53 -11.38 -1.44
CA TYR A 66 8.96 -11.29 -1.72
C TYR A 66 9.84 -11.56 -0.49
N VAL A 67 9.43 -11.16 0.72
CA VAL A 67 10.25 -11.35 1.93
C VAL A 67 10.19 -12.79 2.47
N ARG A 68 9.27 -13.64 1.95
CA ARG A 68 9.07 -15.02 2.46
C ARG A 68 9.44 -16.11 1.46
N ALA A 69 10.23 -15.80 0.43
CA ALA A 69 10.84 -16.83 -0.41
C ALA A 69 11.99 -17.50 0.37
N LYS A 70 11.67 -18.43 1.28
CA LYS A 70 12.65 -19.29 1.98
C LYS A 70 13.39 -20.28 1.06
N ARG A 71 13.19 -20.20 -0.26
CA ARG A 71 13.81 -21.11 -1.23
C ARG A 71 15.00 -20.41 -1.86
N ALA A 72 16.15 -21.08 -1.81
CA ALA A 72 17.33 -20.65 -2.54
C ALA A 72 16.97 -20.44 -4.03
N PRO A 73 17.48 -19.38 -4.66
CA PRO A 73 17.28 -19.16 -6.10
C PRO A 73 17.82 -20.37 -6.88
N VAL A 74 17.19 -20.67 -8.02
CA VAL A 74 17.67 -21.74 -8.91
C VAL A 74 19.04 -21.31 -9.45
N PRO A 75 20.11 -22.10 -9.24
CA PRO A 75 21.44 -21.74 -9.71
C PRO A 75 21.45 -21.65 -11.24
N PHE A 76 22.27 -20.75 -11.77
CA PHE A 76 22.52 -20.69 -13.20
C PHE A 76 23.54 -21.78 -13.58
N HIS A 77 23.32 -22.40 -14.74
CA HIS A 77 24.23 -23.37 -15.32
C HIS A 77 24.73 -22.86 -16.65
N ALA A 78 26.03 -23.03 -16.91
CA ALA A 78 26.58 -22.68 -18.22
C ALA A 78 25.90 -23.55 -19.29
N ALA A 79 25.43 -22.92 -20.35
CA ALA A 79 24.64 -23.58 -21.39
C ALA A 79 24.74 -22.82 -22.72
N GLU A 80 24.40 -23.51 -23.80
CA GLU A 80 24.30 -22.93 -25.14
C GLU A 80 22.98 -23.34 -25.78
N ALA A 81 22.33 -22.42 -26.49
CA ALA A 81 21.10 -22.70 -27.21
C ALA A 81 20.97 -21.76 -28.40
N GLU A 82 20.73 -22.33 -29.59
CA GLU A 82 20.43 -21.59 -30.83
C GLU A 82 21.42 -20.46 -31.20
N GLY A 83 22.68 -20.57 -30.77
CA GLY A 83 23.73 -19.56 -30.97
C GLY A 83 23.83 -18.49 -29.87
N GLY A 84 22.98 -18.56 -28.85
CA GLY A 84 23.16 -17.85 -27.59
C GLY A 84 23.93 -18.71 -26.57
N ARG A 85 24.57 -18.05 -25.62
CA ARG A 85 25.38 -18.69 -24.57
C ARG A 85 25.13 -18.06 -23.21
N LEU A 86 25.06 -18.89 -22.19
CA LEU A 86 25.10 -18.49 -20.78
C LEU A 86 26.42 -19.00 -20.18
N GLU A 87 27.24 -18.11 -19.65
CA GLU A 87 28.50 -18.43 -18.97
C GLU A 87 28.46 -17.94 -17.52
N ILE A 88 29.23 -18.59 -16.64
CA ILE A 88 29.42 -18.14 -15.26
C ILE A 88 30.84 -17.58 -15.14
N VAL A 89 30.95 -16.26 -15.10
CA VAL A 89 32.23 -15.55 -15.01
C VAL A 89 32.38 -15.00 -13.59
N ASN A 90 33.31 -15.55 -12.81
CA ASN A 90 33.52 -15.17 -11.39
C ASN A 90 32.24 -15.23 -10.54
N GLY A 91 31.40 -16.25 -10.77
CA GLY A 91 30.12 -16.42 -10.06
C GLY A 91 28.97 -15.55 -10.60
N VAL A 92 29.21 -14.73 -11.63
CA VAL A 92 28.19 -13.88 -12.26
C VAL A 92 27.70 -14.56 -13.55
N PRO A 93 26.38 -14.77 -13.73
CA PRO A 93 25.83 -15.28 -14.98
C PRO A 93 25.89 -14.19 -16.07
N VAL A 94 26.54 -14.49 -17.18
CA VAL A 94 26.68 -13.62 -18.35
C VAL A 94 25.97 -14.27 -19.52
N LEU A 95 24.94 -13.59 -20.03
CA LEU A 95 24.13 -14.05 -21.15
C LEU A 95 24.56 -13.31 -22.43
N SER A 96 25.03 -14.07 -23.43
CA SER A 96 25.38 -13.57 -24.76
C SER A 96 24.35 -14.02 -25.77
N LEU A 97 23.66 -13.08 -26.40
CA LEU A 97 22.57 -13.33 -27.35
C LEU A 97 22.95 -12.77 -28.73
N THR A 98 22.52 -13.44 -29.79
CA THR A 98 22.86 -13.03 -31.16
C THR A 98 21.69 -13.18 -32.13
N GLY A 99 21.65 -12.32 -33.14
CA GLY A 99 20.65 -12.35 -34.21
C GLY A 99 19.53 -11.32 -34.04
N ALA A 100 18.40 -11.56 -34.72
CA ALA A 100 17.23 -10.69 -34.64
C ALA A 100 16.56 -10.77 -33.25
N ASN A 101 15.84 -9.70 -32.86
CA ASN A 101 15.25 -9.54 -31.53
C ASN A 101 14.45 -10.76 -31.03
N ARG A 102 13.56 -11.29 -31.86
CA ARG A 102 12.77 -12.48 -31.52
C ARG A 102 13.63 -13.72 -31.27
N ARG A 103 14.71 -13.91 -32.04
CA ARG A 103 15.65 -15.02 -31.86
C ARG A 103 16.46 -14.85 -30.57
N MET A 104 16.90 -13.63 -30.26
CA MET A 104 17.56 -13.33 -28.98
C MET A 104 16.63 -13.64 -27.81
N GLY A 105 15.35 -13.28 -27.92
CA GLY A 105 14.33 -13.63 -26.93
C GLY A 105 14.17 -15.14 -26.74
N ARG A 106 14.11 -15.91 -27.83
CA ARG A 106 14.04 -17.39 -27.77
C ARG A 106 15.29 -18.00 -27.10
N GLN A 107 16.48 -17.53 -27.47
CA GLN A 107 17.73 -17.96 -26.84
C GLN A 107 17.71 -17.69 -25.33
N ALA A 108 17.31 -16.47 -24.92
CA ALA A 108 17.20 -16.12 -23.51
C ALA A 108 16.19 -17.01 -22.77
N GLY A 109 14.98 -17.18 -23.32
CA GLY A 109 13.94 -17.99 -22.70
C GLY A 109 14.32 -19.46 -22.54
N ILE A 110 15.13 -20.03 -23.45
CA ILE A 110 15.70 -21.38 -23.30
C ILE A 110 16.75 -21.40 -22.18
N LEU A 111 17.72 -20.48 -22.23
CA LEU A 111 18.89 -20.49 -21.35
C LEU A 111 18.56 -20.17 -19.89
N VAL A 112 17.50 -19.40 -19.63
CA VAL A 112 17.06 -19.02 -18.28
C VAL A 112 15.68 -19.57 -17.90
N LYS A 113 15.24 -20.64 -18.59
CA LYS A 113 13.90 -21.21 -18.43
C LYS A 113 13.56 -21.54 -16.98
N ASP A 114 14.47 -22.21 -16.28
CA ASP A 114 14.22 -22.67 -14.92
C ASP A 114 14.12 -21.50 -13.93
N GLN A 115 14.90 -20.43 -14.15
CA GLN A 115 14.82 -19.20 -13.36
C GLN A 115 13.50 -18.47 -13.62
N LEU A 116 13.07 -18.36 -14.89
CA LEU A 116 11.78 -17.76 -15.24
C LEU A 116 10.62 -18.54 -14.61
N GLN A 117 10.63 -19.87 -14.69
CA GLN A 117 9.61 -20.72 -14.06
C GLN A 117 9.61 -20.59 -12.53
N PHE A 118 10.78 -20.50 -11.91
CA PHE A 118 10.90 -20.22 -10.49
C PHE A 118 10.29 -18.86 -10.13
N LEU A 119 10.57 -17.81 -10.91
CA LEU A 119 10.02 -16.48 -10.70
C LEU A 119 8.49 -16.48 -10.85
N MET A 120 7.96 -17.11 -11.90
CA MET A 120 6.53 -17.23 -12.12
C MET A 120 5.83 -17.96 -10.96
N LYS A 121 6.37 -19.11 -10.54
CA LYS A 121 5.77 -19.95 -9.51
C LYS A 121 5.81 -19.33 -8.12
N ASN A 122 6.90 -18.64 -7.76
CA ASN A 122 7.09 -18.14 -6.40
C ASN A 122 6.68 -16.67 -6.24
N PHE A 123 6.74 -15.86 -7.30
CA PHE A 123 6.47 -14.42 -7.21
C PHE A 123 5.24 -13.98 -7.99
N LEU A 124 4.95 -14.54 -9.16
CA LEU A 124 3.80 -14.08 -9.95
C LEU A 124 2.52 -14.87 -9.68
N HIS A 125 2.62 -16.06 -9.08
CA HIS A 125 1.47 -16.91 -8.77
C HIS A 125 0.39 -16.20 -7.91
N PHE A 126 0.75 -15.29 -6.99
CA PHE A 126 -0.26 -14.58 -6.19
C PHE A 126 -1.08 -13.58 -7.03
N VAL A 127 -0.47 -12.99 -8.06
CA VAL A 127 -1.15 -12.08 -9.00
C VAL A 127 -2.09 -12.89 -9.88
N PHE A 128 -1.60 -14.02 -10.40
CA PHE A 128 -2.35 -14.83 -11.36
C PHE A 128 -3.39 -15.77 -10.75
N ARG A 129 -3.31 -16.08 -9.45
CA ARG A 129 -4.30 -16.93 -8.74
C ARG A 129 -5.64 -16.23 -8.55
N ASN A 130 -5.68 -14.91 -8.42
CA ASN A 130 -6.93 -14.15 -8.29
C ASN A 130 -7.40 -13.70 -9.69
N PRO A 131 -8.57 -14.16 -10.19
CA PRO A 131 -9.05 -13.82 -11.53
C PRO A 131 -9.17 -12.32 -11.77
N ALA A 132 -9.67 -11.55 -10.80
CA ALA A 132 -9.83 -10.10 -10.93
C ALA A 132 -8.48 -9.39 -11.06
N ARG A 133 -7.49 -9.79 -10.25
CA ARG A 133 -6.12 -9.24 -10.34
C ARG A 133 -5.44 -9.62 -11.64
N ARG A 134 -5.64 -10.86 -12.11
CA ARG A 134 -5.15 -11.32 -13.41
C ARG A 134 -5.71 -10.49 -14.55
N THR A 135 -7.03 -10.26 -14.59
CA THR A 135 -7.66 -9.43 -15.62
C THR A 135 -7.11 -8.01 -15.61
N ALA A 136 -7.05 -7.37 -14.44
CA ALA A 136 -6.50 -6.03 -14.30
C ALA A 136 -5.02 -5.94 -14.73
N ALA A 137 -4.21 -6.96 -14.41
CA ALA A 137 -2.81 -7.04 -14.84
C ALA A 137 -2.69 -7.18 -16.37
N LEU A 138 -3.53 -7.99 -17.00
CA LEU A 138 -3.55 -8.17 -18.46
C LEU A 138 -4.01 -6.91 -19.19
N GLU A 139 -5.06 -6.24 -18.70
CA GLU A 139 -5.50 -4.96 -19.25
C GLU A 139 -4.40 -3.91 -19.15
N LYS A 140 -3.72 -3.85 -18.00
CA LYS A 140 -2.58 -2.95 -17.83
C LYS A 140 -1.44 -3.29 -18.78
N ALA A 141 -1.09 -4.57 -18.93
CA ALA A 141 -0.05 -5.01 -19.85
C ALA A 141 -0.36 -4.58 -21.30
N ARG A 142 -1.58 -4.84 -21.79
CA ARG A 142 -2.03 -4.39 -23.12
C ARG A 142 -1.97 -2.88 -23.30
N SER A 143 -2.32 -2.12 -22.26
CA SER A 143 -2.22 -0.66 -22.31
C SER A 143 -0.79 -0.17 -22.45
N LEU A 144 0.18 -0.92 -21.90
CA LEU A 144 1.60 -0.60 -21.91
C LEU A 144 2.29 -1.03 -23.21
N GLU A 145 1.81 -2.06 -23.91
CA GLU A 145 2.40 -2.54 -25.18
C GLU A 145 2.65 -1.39 -26.18
N ARG A 146 1.72 -0.43 -26.27
CA ARG A 146 1.86 0.75 -27.17
C ARG A 146 3.04 1.67 -26.83
N HIS A 147 3.57 1.57 -25.62
CA HIS A 147 4.70 2.37 -25.13
C HIS A 147 6.02 1.59 -25.16
N ILE A 148 5.98 0.30 -25.50
CA ILE A 148 7.17 -0.55 -25.60
C ILE A 148 7.67 -0.49 -27.05
N PRO A 149 8.93 -0.07 -27.28
CA PRO A 149 9.52 -0.13 -28.60
C PRO A 149 9.42 -1.53 -29.23
N GLY A 150 9.08 -1.61 -30.51
CA GLY A 150 8.79 -2.89 -31.19
C GLY A 150 9.91 -3.93 -31.07
N GLN A 151 11.17 -3.49 -31.03
CA GLN A 151 12.31 -4.38 -30.81
C GLN A 151 12.24 -5.17 -29.50
N TYR A 152 11.78 -4.55 -28.41
CA TYR A 152 11.62 -5.21 -27.12
C TYR A 152 10.37 -6.09 -27.07
N LEU A 153 9.31 -5.73 -27.80
CA LEU A 153 8.13 -6.60 -27.95
C LEU A 153 8.50 -7.91 -28.65
N GLU A 154 9.27 -7.85 -29.73
CA GLU A 154 9.73 -9.04 -30.45
C GLU A 154 10.59 -9.94 -29.54
N GLU A 155 11.48 -9.35 -28.75
CA GLU A 155 12.29 -10.10 -27.78
C GLU A 155 11.42 -10.74 -26.68
N LEU A 156 10.46 -10.00 -26.11
CA LEU A 156 9.52 -10.52 -25.11
C LEU A 156 8.67 -11.67 -25.67
N HIS A 157 8.21 -11.56 -26.92
CA HIS A 157 7.51 -12.64 -27.60
C HIS A 157 8.40 -13.89 -27.72
N GLY A 158 9.66 -13.74 -28.15
CA GLY A 158 10.61 -14.86 -28.22
C GLY A 158 10.85 -15.53 -26.86
N ILE A 159 10.95 -14.75 -25.78
CA ILE A 159 11.08 -15.29 -24.41
C ILE A 159 9.84 -16.13 -24.06
N SER A 160 8.64 -15.58 -24.31
CA SER A 160 7.37 -16.25 -23.96
C SER A 160 7.19 -17.60 -24.67
N GLU A 161 7.63 -17.71 -25.93
CA GLU A 161 7.54 -18.93 -26.74
C GLU A 161 8.33 -20.11 -26.15
N THR A 162 9.44 -19.83 -25.46
CA THR A 162 10.41 -20.85 -25.04
C THR A 162 10.44 -21.07 -23.54
N ALA A 163 10.11 -20.06 -22.75
CA ALA A 163 10.01 -20.15 -21.29
C ALA A 163 8.84 -21.03 -20.82
N GLY A 164 7.83 -21.25 -21.68
CA GLY A 164 6.63 -22.01 -21.35
C GLY A 164 5.68 -21.24 -20.42
N ALA A 165 5.58 -19.93 -20.64
CA ALA A 165 4.77 -18.98 -19.86
C ALA A 165 3.37 -18.81 -20.45
#